data_AF-A0AAX0Q8Z6-F1
#
_entry.id   AF-A0AAX0Q8Z6-F1
#
_cell.length_a   1.000
_cell.length_b   1.000
_cell.length_c   1.000
_cell.angle_alpha   90.00
_cell.angle_beta   90.00
_cell.angle_gamma   90.00
#
_symmetry.space_group_name_H-M   'P 1'
#
loop_
_entity.id
_entity.type
_entity.pdbx_description
1 polymer ?
#
loop_
_entity_poly.entity_id
_entity_poly.type
_entity_poly.pdbx_seq_one_letter_code
_entity_poly.pdbx_strand_id
1 'polypeptide(L)'
;MGRITTSDLHGYLIDERNLGSLAEIPATLYEEVHADILALYKQAASHDDPFGEGAQSVLKERESLREYIRDLYGVRTRKILALALARANGEEINREEIRMMVPGERMLFDVVYESASSCRKTLLDGKPTLETTAYHFVPAEVSAEQAPVPLTPVNESPDKQCADEVNVTSADAPAPESYRVIAVYENLPEFQDYSGRIYALSPGDVVSLPPQMADVLCKDNKALSIRLRK
;
A
#
# COMPACT_ATOMS: atom_id res chain seq x y z
N MET A 1 -2.14 24.46 -18.35
CA MET A 1 -1.01 24.09 -17.48
C MET A 1 0.20 23.82 -18.36
N GLY A 2 1.39 24.23 -17.92
CA GLY A 2 2.63 24.02 -18.68
C GLY A 2 3.04 22.55 -18.65
N ARG A 3 3.67 22.05 -19.71
CA ARG A 3 4.24 20.70 -19.77
C ARG A 3 5.51 20.66 -18.91
N ILE A 4 5.67 19.63 -18.08
CA ILE A 4 6.90 19.42 -17.32
C ILE A 4 7.94 18.81 -18.26
N THR A 5 9.11 19.45 -18.34
CA THR A 5 10.21 18.96 -19.17
C THR A 5 11.14 18.04 -18.39
N THR A 6 11.93 17.23 -19.10
CA THR A 6 13.01 16.44 -18.51
C THR A 6 14.03 17.30 -17.77
N SER A 7 14.25 18.53 -18.25
CA SER A 7 15.14 19.50 -17.59
C SER A 7 14.60 19.97 -16.24
N ASP A 8 13.28 20.16 -16.12
CA ASP A 8 12.66 20.59 -14.86
C ASP A 8 12.81 19.50 -13.80
N LEU A 9 12.50 18.24 -14.14
CA LEU A 9 12.69 17.10 -13.23
C LEU A 9 14.14 16.89 -12.85
N HIS A 10 15.07 17.09 -13.80
CA HIS A 10 16.49 17.00 -13.51
C HIS A 10 16.93 18.10 -12.53
N GLY A 11 16.41 19.33 -12.66
CA GLY A 11 16.62 20.42 -11.71
C GLY A 11 16.13 20.05 -10.31
N TYR A 12 14.88 19.62 -10.18
CA TYR A 12 14.32 19.19 -8.90
C TYR A 12 15.11 18.04 -8.27
N LEU A 13 15.57 17.07 -9.08
CA LEU A 13 16.36 15.94 -8.59
C LEU A 13 17.74 16.39 -8.08
N ILE A 14 18.39 17.34 -8.75
CA ILE A 14 19.67 17.90 -8.31
C ILE A 14 19.48 18.63 -6.99
N ASP A 15 18.49 19.52 -6.89
CA ASP A 15 18.20 20.28 -5.69
C ASP A 15 17.89 19.33 -4.53
N GLU A 16 17.06 18.31 -4.78
CA GLU A 16 16.72 17.29 -3.80
C GLU A 16 17.94 16.47 -3.34
N ARG A 17 18.92 16.18 -4.21
CA ARG A 17 20.13 15.44 -3.81
C ARG A 17 21.11 16.30 -3.02
N ASN A 18 21.20 17.58 -3.36
CA ASN A 18 22.21 18.48 -2.80
C ASN A 18 21.75 19.15 -1.51
N LEU A 19 20.44 19.35 -1.34
CA LEU A 19 19.86 19.87 -0.11
C LEU A 19 19.80 18.76 0.96
N GLY A 20 20.25 19.09 2.17
CA GLY A 20 20.04 18.22 3.34
C GLY A 20 18.57 18.14 3.78
N SER A 21 17.77 19.12 3.37
CA SER A 21 16.32 19.26 3.58
C SER A 21 15.53 18.86 2.35
N LEU A 22 14.20 18.75 2.46
CA LEU A 22 13.31 18.59 1.29
C LEU A 22 13.40 19.84 0.39
N ALA A 23 13.50 19.63 -0.92
CA ALA A 23 13.39 20.71 -1.90
C ALA A 23 11.92 21.10 -2.09
N GLU A 24 11.66 22.35 -2.48
CA GLU A 24 10.33 22.79 -2.88
C GLU A 24 9.99 22.21 -4.26
N ILE A 25 8.88 21.50 -4.35
CA ILE A 25 8.34 20.99 -5.62
C ILE A 25 6.85 21.34 -5.74
N PRO A 26 6.31 21.46 -6.97
CA PRO A 26 4.88 21.68 -7.17
C PRO A 26 4.04 20.57 -6.52
N ALA A 27 2.95 20.95 -5.85
CA ALA A 27 2.05 19.98 -5.20
C ALA A 27 1.40 19.00 -6.20
N THR A 28 1.24 19.43 -7.45
CA THR A 28 0.66 18.69 -8.58
C THR A 28 1.71 17.94 -9.40
N LEU A 29 3.01 18.01 -9.04
CA LEU A 29 4.11 17.48 -9.86
C LEU A 29 3.87 16.02 -10.31
N TYR A 30 3.52 15.13 -9.37
CA TYR A 30 3.34 13.71 -9.70
C TYR A 30 2.16 13.46 -10.65
N GLU A 31 1.08 14.25 -10.54
CA GLU A 31 -0.09 14.16 -11.40
C GLU A 31 0.23 14.67 -12.81
N GLU A 32 0.91 15.82 -12.90
CA GLU A 32 1.31 16.44 -14.16
C GLU A 32 2.31 15.55 -14.93
N VAL A 33 3.33 15.02 -14.26
CA VAL A 33 4.30 14.08 -14.88
C VAL A 33 3.60 12.80 -15.35
N HIS A 34 2.63 12.28 -14.58
CA HIS A 34 1.87 11.12 -15.00
C HIS A 34 1.06 11.39 -16.28
N ALA A 35 0.39 12.54 -16.34
CA ALA A 35 -0.33 12.98 -17.52
C ALA A 35 0.60 13.13 -18.74
N ASP A 36 1.79 13.71 -18.55
CA ASP A 36 2.78 13.90 -19.61
C ASP A 36 3.35 12.56 -20.13
N ILE A 37 3.63 11.60 -19.24
CA ILE A 37 4.06 10.24 -19.62
C ILE A 37 2.98 9.56 -20.49
N LEU A 38 1.70 9.69 -20.12
CA LEU A 38 0.58 9.14 -20.89
C LEU A 38 0.41 9.85 -22.23
N ALA A 39 0.56 11.16 -22.27
CA ALA A 39 0.48 11.95 -23.49
C ALA A 39 1.59 11.56 -24.47
N LEU A 40 2.83 11.40 -24.00
CA LEU A 40 3.97 10.92 -24.78
C LEU A 40 3.74 9.51 -25.34
N TYR A 41 3.17 8.61 -24.53
CA TYR A 41 2.83 7.27 -25.02
C TYR A 41 1.80 7.31 -26.15
N LYS A 42 0.74 8.12 -26.00
CA LYS A 42 -0.27 8.31 -27.06
C LYS A 42 0.32 8.95 -28.31
N GLN A 43 1.23 9.91 -28.13
CA GLN A 43 1.96 10.54 -29.24
C GLN A 43 2.81 9.50 -29.99
N ALA A 44 3.57 8.67 -29.28
CA ALA A 44 4.35 7.59 -29.90
C ALA A 44 3.47 6.59 -30.67
N ALA A 45 2.30 6.25 -30.11
CA ALA A 45 1.34 5.34 -30.75
C ALA A 45 0.64 5.93 -31.99
N SER A 46 0.66 7.25 -32.16
CA SER A 46 0.07 7.93 -33.33
C SER A 46 1.02 8.00 -34.54
N HIS A 47 2.28 7.57 -34.39
CA HIS A 47 3.21 7.49 -35.51
C HIS A 47 2.92 6.26 -36.38
N ASP A 48 2.98 6.45 -37.71
CA ASP A 48 2.77 5.39 -38.70
C ASP A 48 3.80 4.25 -38.59
N ASP A 49 5.06 4.60 -38.31
CA ASP A 49 6.15 3.65 -38.08
C ASP A 49 6.60 3.68 -36.60
N PRO A 50 6.28 2.65 -35.81
CA PRO A 50 6.69 2.52 -34.41
C PRO A 50 8.21 2.46 -34.19
N PHE A 51 8.98 2.12 -35.23
CA PHE A 51 10.44 2.03 -35.17
C PHE A 51 11.13 3.26 -35.78
N GLY A 52 10.36 4.19 -36.34
CA GLY A 52 10.87 5.42 -36.91
C GLY A 52 11.51 6.33 -35.85
N GLU A 53 12.42 7.20 -36.29
CA GLU A 53 13.17 8.11 -35.41
C GLU A 53 12.25 9.00 -34.55
N GLY A 54 11.13 9.46 -35.11
CA GLY A 54 10.13 10.25 -34.39
C GLY A 54 9.50 9.48 -33.22
N ALA A 55 8.98 8.28 -33.48
CA ALA A 55 8.38 7.43 -32.44
C ALA A 55 9.40 7.04 -31.37
N GLN A 56 10.62 6.66 -31.78
CA GLN A 56 11.70 6.29 -30.86
C GLN A 56 12.18 7.46 -30.01
N SER A 57 12.24 8.68 -30.56
CA SER A 57 12.61 9.89 -29.80
C SER A 57 11.60 10.17 -28.69
N VAL A 58 10.29 10.13 -29.01
CA VAL A 58 9.20 10.31 -28.03
C VAL A 58 9.23 9.21 -26.96
N LEU A 59 9.47 7.96 -27.34
CA LEU A 59 9.59 6.85 -26.39
C LEU A 59 10.78 6.99 -25.45
N LYS A 60 11.91 7.50 -25.94
CA LYS A 60 13.10 7.79 -25.11
C LYS A 60 12.81 8.91 -24.12
N GLU A 61 12.19 10.01 -24.57
CA GLU A 61 11.81 11.10 -23.67
C GLU A 61 10.87 10.61 -22.56
N ARG A 62 9.88 9.79 -22.92
CA ARG A 62 8.98 9.14 -21.96
C ARG A 62 9.74 8.32 -20.92
N GLU A 63 10.74 7.55 -21.34
CA GLU A 63 11.52 6.73 -20.42
C GLU A 63 12.38 7.60 -19.49
N SER A 64 12.99 8.66 -20.02
CA SER A 64 13.73 9.62 -19.21
C SER A 64 12.85 10.28 -18.14
N LEU A 65 11.64 10.72 -18.48
CA LEU A 65 10.70 11.27 -17.48
C LEU A 65 10.36 10.22 -16.39
N ARG A 66 10.10 8.97 -16.77
CA ARG A 66 9.83 7.87 -15.82
C ARG A 66 11.00 7.59 -14.88
N GLU A 67 12.21 7.67 -15.40
CA GLU A 67 13.42 7.46 -14.61
C GLU A 67 13.62 8.61 -13.62
N TYR A 68 13.59 9.87 -14.08
CA TYR A 68 13.79 11.03 -13.23
C TYR A 68 12.75 11.15 -12.11
N ILE A 69 11.47 10.93 -12.41
CA ILE A 69 10.43 11.02 -11.37
C ILE A 69 10.55 9.90 -10.33
N ARG A 70 10.94 8.68 -10.75
CA ARG A 70 11.18 7.56 -9.85
C ARG A 70 12.36 7.83 -8.93
N ASP A 71 13.44 8.37 -9.47
CA ASP A 71 14.62 8.75 -8.71
C ASP A 71 14.30 9.85 -7.70
N LEU A 72 13.58 10.91 -8.13
CA LEU A 72 13.15 12.00 -7.27
C LEU A 72 12.29 11.47 -6.11
N TYR A 73 11.26 10.68 -6.43
CA TYR A 73 10.42 10.02 -5.44
C TYR A 73 11.24 9.20 -4.44
N GLY A 74 12.21 8.42 -4.92
CA GLY A 74 13.05 7.59 -4.06
C GLY A 74 13.90 8.41 -3.09
N VAL A 75 14.50 9.52 -3.54
CA VAL A 75 15.29 10.41 -2.67
C VAL A 75 14.38 11.07 -1.64
N ARG A 76 13.26 11.66 -2.07
CA ARG A 76 12.31 12.34 -1.18
C ARG A 76 11.72 11.41 -0.13
N THR A 77 11.30 10.22 -0.54
CA THR A 77 10.73 9.20 0.35
C THR A 77 11.69 8.88 1.50
N ARG A 78 12.99 8.70 1.22
CA ARG A 78 13.97 8.43 2.29
C ARG A 78 14.06 9.56 3.31
N LYS A 79 14.06 10.82 2.86
CA LYS A 79 14.07 11.98 3.76
C LYS A 79 12.78 12.07 4.57
N ILE A 80 11.63 11.91 3.94
CA ILE A 80 10.31 11.95 4.60
C ILE A 80 10.21 10.86 5.68
N LEU A 81 10.65 9.64 5.39
CA LEU A 81 10.68 8.56 6.36
C LEU A 81 11.62 8.87 7.53
N ALA A 82 12.81 9.42 7.25
CA ALA A 82 13.75 9.82 8.30
C ALA A 82 13.14 10.91 9.20
N LEU A 83 12.47 11.91 8.63
CA LEU A 83 11.74 12.93 9.37
C LEU A 83 10.62 12.28 10.23
N ALA A 84 9.79 11.42 9.66
CA ALA A 84 8.70 10.78 10.42
C ALA A 84 9.23 10.02 11.65
N LEU A 85 10.33 9.27 11.48
CA LEU A 85 10.97 8.53 12.55
C LEU A 85 11.63 9.44 13.60
N ALA A 86 12.31 10.51 13.19
CA ALA A 86 12.88 11.51 14.11
C ALA A 86 11.78 12.11 15.01
N ARG A 87 10.67 12.53 14.42
CA ARG A 87 9.52 13.06 15.17
C ARG A 87 8.93 12.02 16.12
N ALA A 88 8.79 10.79 15.64
CA ALA A 88 8.28 9.68 16.44
C ALA A 88 9.19 9.39 17.65
N ASN A 89 10.49 9.63 17.51
CA ASN A 89 11.47 9.54 18.60
C ASN A 89 11.54 10.77 19.51
N GLY A 90 10.71 11.79 19.26
CA GLY A 90 10.59 12.99 20.10
C GLY A 90 11.49 14.14 19.66
N GLU A 91 12.12 14.05 18.49
CA GLU A 91 12.86 15.16 17.91
C GLU A 91 11.89 16.23 17.38
N GLU A 92 12.25 17.50 17.56
CA GLU A 92 11.52 18.60 16.94
C GLU A 92 11.86 18.71 15.47
N ILE A 93 10.84 18.80 14.62
CA ILE A 93 11.01 18.94 13.18
C ILE A 93 10.63 20.34 12.74
N ASN A 94 11.44 20.90 11.84
CA ASN A 94 11.17 22.17 11.21
C ASN A 94 9.83 22.13 10.46
N ARG A 95 8.95 23.10 10.74
CA ARG A 95 7.64 23.23 10.09
C ARG A 95 7.75 23.46 8.59
N GLU A 96 8.85 24.07 8.13
CA GLU A 96 9.09 24.27 6.70
C GLU A 96 9.28 22.94 5.96
N GLU A 97 9.97 21.94 6.55
CA GLU A 97 10.13 20.60 5.94
C GLU A 97 8.76 19.95 5.69
N ILE A 98 7.85 20.09 6.66
CA ILE A 98 6.49 19.57 6.57
C ILE A 98 5.70 20.29 5.47
N ARG A 99 5.95 21.59 5.24
CA ARG A 99 5.30 22.40 4.21
C ARG A 99 5.80 22.04 2.80
N MET A 100 7.03 21.54 2.68
CA MET A 100 7.61 21.11 1.40
C MET A 100 7.15 19.72 0.95
N MET A 101 6.36 19.00 1.74
CA MET A 101 5.76 17.72 1.36
C MET A 101 4.52 17.96 0.49
N VAL A 102 4.42 17.24 -0.62
CA VAL A 102 3.16 17.22 -1.40
C VAL A 102 2.10 16.41 -0.66
N PRO A 103 0.80 16.51 -1.00
CA PRO A 103 -0.28 15.84 -0.25
C PRO A 103 -0.07 14.33 -0.06
N GLY A 104 0.34 13.61 -1.11
CA GLY A 104 0.64 12.18 -1.02
C GLY A 104 1.81 11.83 -0.09
N GLU A 105 2.86 12.65 -0.10
CA GLU A 105 4.02 12.52 0.78
C GLU A 105 3.67 12.81 2.24
N ARG A 106 2.79 13.79 2.47
CA ARG A 106 2.31 14.13 3.81
C ARG A 106 1.53 12.98 4.43
N MET A 107 0.70 12.29 3.65
CA MET A 107 0.01 11.08 4.12
C MET A 107 1.00 10.00 4.55
N LEU A 108 2.06 9.75 3.75
CA LEU A 108 3.11 8.79 4.11
C LEU A 108 3.80 9.17 5.43
N PHE A 109 4.15 10.45 5.59
CA PHE A 109 4.74 10.97 6.82
C PHE A 109 3.84 10.69 8.03
N ASP A 110 2.56 11.06 7.95
CA ASP A 110 1.63 10.94 9.06
C ASP A 110 1.42 9.46 9.45
N VAL A 111 1.25 8.57 8.47
CA VAL A 111 1.11 7.11 8.68
C VAL A 111 2.29 6.54 9.46
N VAL A 112 3.52 6.86 9.01
CA VAL A 112 4.74 6.33 9.62
C VAL A 112 4.98 6.93 11.00
N TYR A 113 4.75 8.24 11.16
CA TYR A 113 4.87 8.93 12.43
C TYR A 113 3.93 8.32 13.48
N GLU A 114 2.64 8.19 13.18
CA GLU A 114 1.67 7.64 14.13
C GLU A 114 1.96 6.18 14.48
N SER A 115 2.34 5.37 13.48
CA SER A 115 2.69 3.96 13.69
C SER A 115 3.91 3.82 14.61
N ALA A 116 4.98 4.58 14.35
CA ALA A 116 6.19 4.54 15.17
C ALA A 116 5.97 5.13 16.57
N SER A 117 5.18 6.21 16.66
CA SER A 117 4.80 6.85 17.93
C SER A 117 3.98 5.91 18.81
N SER A 118 2.99 5.22 18.24
CA SER A 118 2.18 4.18 18.90
C SER A 118 3.04 3.03 19.42
N CYS A 119 3.92 2.50 18.56
CA CYS A 119 4.85 1.44 18.93
C CYS A 119 5.73 1.86 20.11
N ARG A 120 6.33 3.05 20.05
CA ARG A 120 7.17 3.59 21.12
C ARG A 120 6.41 3.74 22.43
N LYS A 121 5.21 4.33 22.42
CA LYS A 121 4.38 4.48 23.63
C LYS A 121 4.03 3.13 24.26
N THR A 122 3.72 2.14 23.42
CA THR A 122 3.37 0.80 23.89
C THR A 122 4.58 0.12 24.53
N LEU A 123 5.74 0.15 23.85
CA LEU A 123 6.94 -0.56 24.29
C LEU A 123 7.68 0.13 25.44
N LEU A 124 7.67 1.47 25.48
CA LEU A 124 8.42 2.25 26.48
C LEU A 124 7.55 2.76 27.63
N ASP A 125 6.32 3.20 27.36
CA ASP A 125 5.46 3.82 28.37
C ASP A 125 4.49 2.82 29.01
N GLY A 126 4.44 1.57 28.53
CA GLY A 126 3.54 0.52 29.03
C GLY A 126 2.05 0.85 28.85
N LYS A 127 1.73 1.86 28.02
CA LYS A 127 0.35 2.25 27.74
C LYS A 127 -0.17 1.40 26.59
N PRO A 128 -1.21 0.56 26.79
CA PRO A 128 -1.82 -0.16 25.68
C PRO A 128 -2.38 0.87 24.71
N THR A 129 -1.83 0.91 23.50
CA THR A 129 -2.43 1.71 22.44
C THR A 129 -3.66 0.95 21.97
N LEU A 130 -4.85 1.53 22.18
CA LEU A 130 -6.10 1.01 21.62
C LEU A 130 -5.88 0.85 20.11
N GLU A 131 -6.01 -0.41 19.67
CA GLU A 131 -6.01 -0.89 18.29
C GLU A 131 -5.35 0.07 17.28
N THR A 132 -4.10 -0.22 16.93
CA THR A 132 -3.54 0.22 15.64
C THR A 132 -4.52 -0.28 14.57
N THR A 133 -5.44 0.57 14.15
CA THR A 133 -6.27 0.34 12.98
C THR A 133 -5.28 0.08 11.87
N ALA A 134 -5.23 -1.16 11.39
CA ALA A 134 -4.55 -1.47 10.15
C ALA A 134 -5.00 -0.38 9.16
N TYR A 135 -4.06 0.43 8.68
CA TYR A 135 -4.36 1.50 7.73
C TYR A 135 -5.01 0.84 6.51
N HIS A 136 -6.34 0.84 6.48
CA HIS A 136 -7.10 0.50 5.30
C HIS A 136 -6.91 1.69 4.37
N PHE A 137 -6.04 1.51 3.36
CA PHE A 137 -6.03 2.39 2.21
C PHE A 137 -7.40 2.27 1.55
N VAL A 138 -8.32 3.17 1.90
CA VAL A 138 -9.57 3.34 1.16
C VAL A 138 -9.20 4.20 -0.05
N PRO A 139 -9.23 3.66 -1.29
CA PRO A 139 -9.11 4.50 -2.46
C PRO A 139 -10.21 5.56 -2.39
N ALA A 140 -9.89 6.81 -2.72
CA ALA A 140 -10.87 7.90 -2.72
C ALA A 140 -12.00 7.61 -3.72
N GLU A 141 -13.05 6.95 -3.26
CA GLU A 141 -14.31 6.82 -3.99
C GLU A 141 -15.27 7.90 -3.50
N VAL A 142 -15.53 8.84 -4.42
CA VAL A 142 -16.79 9.57 -4.63
C VAL A 142 -17.74 9.66 -3.43
N SER A 143 -17.80 10.89 -2.91
CA SER A 143 -18.89 11.43 -2.10
C SER A 143 -20.28 10.98 -2.58
N ALA A 144 -20.85 9.99 -1.91
CA ALA A 144 -22.28 9.71 -1.92
C ALA A 144 -22.81 9.88 -0.49
N GLU A 145 -23.41 11.04 -0.30
CA GLU A 145 -24.19 11.47 0.84
C GLU A 145 -25.38 10.53 1.07
N GLN A 146 -25.50 9.91 2.25
CA GLN A 146 -26.80 9.60 2.85
C GLN A 146 -26.75 9.30 4.35
N ALA A 147 -27.79 9.81 5.01
CA ALA A 147 -27.93 10.16 6.42
C ALA A 147 -28.34 8.96 7.33
N PRO A 148 -28.36 9.13 8.67
CA PRO A 148 -28.44 8.03 9.64
C PRO A 148 -29.88 7.61 9.94
N VAL A 149 -30.10 6.30 10.12
CA VAL A 149 -31.38 5.77 10.63
C VAL A 149 -31.17 5.18 12.04
N PRO A 150 -31.88 5.64 13.08
CA PRO A 150 -31.68 5.21 14.48
C PRO A 150 -32.30 3.86 14.84
N LEU A 151 -31.64 3.17 15.78
CA LEU A 151 -32.03 1.94 16.48
C LEU A 151 -33.22 2.14 17.44
N THR A 152 -34.10 1.14 17.61
CA THR A 152 -34.90 0.88 18.84
C THR A 152 -35.51 -0.56 18.82
N PRO A 153 -35.96 -1.14 19.96
CA PRO A 153 -35.55 -2.49 20.40
C PRO A 153 -36.65 -3.55 20.64
N VAL A 154 -36.21 -4.81 20.67
CA VAL A 154 -36.59 -6.01 21.50
C VAL A 154 -38.08 -6.33 21.77
N ASN A 155 -38.54 -7.54 21.38
CA ASN A 155 -39.16 -8.48 22.34
C ASN A 155 -39.14 -9.97 21.91
N GLU A 156 -38.66 -10.78 22.85
CA GLU A 156 -38.60 -12.25 23.05
C GLU A 156 -39.97 -12.96 22.98
N SER A 157 -40.22 -14.27 22.78
CA SER A 157 -39.57 -15.59 22.50
C SER A 157 -40.77 -16.62 22.46
N PRO A 158 -40.68 -17.99 22.47
CA PRO A 158 -39.56 -18.94 22.35
C PRO A 158 -39.82 -20.20 21.45
N ASP A 159 -38.81 -21.09 21.45
CA ASP A 159 -38.82 -22.55 21.19
C ASP A 159 -38.52 -23.10 19.77
N LYS A 160 -37.22 -23.35 19.48
CA LYS A 160 -36.61 -24.69 19.65
C LYS A 160 -35.11 -24.70 19.34
N GLN A 161 -34.39 -25.42 20.20
CA GLN A 161 -32.96 -25.41 20.48
C GLN A 161 -32.08 -26.10 19.43
N CYS A 162 -30.85 -25.61 19.29
CA CYS A 162 -29.66 -26.38 19.70
C CYS A 162 -28.60 -25.43 20.26
N ALA A 163 -28.19 -25.74 21.50
CA ALA A 163 -27.14 -25.13 22.32
C ALA A 163 -25.73 -25.44 21.75
N ASP A 164 -24.59 -24.85 22.11
CA ASP A 164 -24.10 -24.09 23.27
C ASP A 164 -22.94 -23.19 22.77
N GLU A 165 -22.88 -21.90 23.14
CA GLU A 165 -22.02 -21.32 24.19
C GLU A 165 -20.48 -21.43 24.01
N VAL A 166 -19.89 -20.26 23.76
CA VAL A 166 -18.70 -19.65 24.37
C VAL A 166 -17.74 -20.57 25.13
N ASN A 167 -16.45 -20.61 24.73
CA ASN A 167 -15.38 -20.18 25.64
C ASN A 167 -14.04 -19.91 24.95
N VAL A 168 -13.41 -18.84 25.40
CA VAL A 168 -11.98 -18.57 25.31
C VAL A 168 -11.22 -19.66 26.09
N THR A 169 -10.01 -20.04 25.66
CA THR A 169 -8.77 -20.19 26.49
C THR A 169 -7.79 -21.19 25.85
N SER A 170 -6.63 -20.63 25.47
CA SER A 170 -5.24 -21.11 25.56
C SER A 170 -4.82 -22.54 25.21
N ALA A 171 -3.73 -22.57 24.42
CA ALA A 171 -2.53 -23.40 24.54
C ALA A 171 -2.66 -24.93 24.32
N ASP A 172 -2.26 -25.39 23.13
CA ASP A 172 -1.02 -26.19 22.90
C ASP A 172 -1.08 -26.79 21.49
N ALA A 173 -0.28 -26.26 20.57
CA ALA A 173 0.03 -26.91 19.30
C ALA A 173 1.41 -26.43 18.81
N PRO A 174 2.23 -27.32 18.24
CA PRO A 174 3.68 -27.18 18.17
C PRO A 174 4.14 -26.03 17.27
N ALA A 175 5.40 -25.63 17.46
CA ALA A 175 6.13 -24.58 16.73
C ALA A 175 5.75 -24.45 15.24
N PRO A 176 5.74 -23.23 14.69
CA PRO A 176 5.02 -22.93 13.46
C PRO A 176 5.58 -23.72 12.28
N GLU A 177 4.74 -24.59 11.70
CA GLU A 177 4.90 -24.93 10.30
C GLU A 177 4.91 -23.61 9.52
N SER A 178 5.96 -23.36 8.77
CA SER A 178 6.09 -22.12 7.98
C SER A 178 4.94 -22.05 6.97
N TYR A 179 3.93 -21.24 7.28
CA TYR A 179 2.82 -21.00 6.35
C TYR A 179 3.32 -20.23 5.12
N ARG A 180 2.72 -20.52 3.96
CA ARG A 180 2.95 -19.77 2.73
C ARG A 180 1.70 -19.00 2.34
N VAL A 181 1.92 -17.73 1.98
CA VAL A 181 0.88 -16.90 1.38
C VAL A 181 0.80 -17.23 -0.10
N ILE A 182 -0.41 -17.54 -0.57
CA ILE A 182 -0.69 -17.81 -1.97
C ILE A 182 -1.85 -16.93 -2.45
N ALA A 183 -1.82 -16.55 -3.73
CA ALA A 183 -2.96 -15.94 -4.43
C ALA A 183 -3.59 -16.96 -5.37
N VAL A 184 -4.91 -17.11 -5.30
CA VAL A 184 -5.70 -18.09 -6.06
C VAL A 184 -6.10 -17.51 -7.42
N TYR A 185 -5.98 -18.29 -8.49
CA TYR A 185 -6.34 -17.86 -9.86
C TYR A 185 -7.58 -18.58 -10.40
N GLU A 186 -7.90 -19.76 -9.86
CA GLU A 186 -9.04 -20.56 -10.29
C GLU A 186 -9.99 -20.85 -9.13
N ASN A 187 -11.25 -21.11 -9.44
CA ASN A 187 -12.25 -21.43 -8.43
C ASN A 187 -11.99 -22.85 -7.90
N LEU A 188 -11.72 -22.96 -6.60
CA LEU A 188 -11.37 -24.21 -5.94
C LEU A 188 -12.59 -24.79 -5.22
N PRO A 189 -12.88 -26.09 -5.37
CA PRO A 189 -13.90 -26.74 -4.56
C PRO A 189 -13.52 -26.66 -3.08
N GLU A 190 -14.49 -26.69 -2.17
CA GLU A 190 -14.21 -26.64 -0.74
C GLU A 190 -13.32 -27.80 -0.30
N PHE A 191 -12.25 -27.50 0.43
CA PHE A 191 -11.31 -28.50 0.95
C PHE A 191 -10.93 -28.24 2.40
N GLN A 192 -10.57 -29.28 3.13
CA GLN A 192 -10.28 -29.20 4.57
C GLN A 192 -8.80 -29.49 4.83
N ASP A 193 -8.15 -28.73 5.73
CA ASP A 193 -6.83 -29.12 6.24
C ASP A 193 -6.92 -30.18 7.34
N TYR A 194 -5.76 -30.72 7.73
CA TYR A 194 -5.65 -31.70 8.80
C TYR A 194 -6.07 -31.16 10.18
N SER A 195 -6.17 -29.84 10.34
CA SER A 195 -6.63 -29.16 11.55
C SER A 195 -8.15 -28.98 11.57
N GLY A 196 -8.84 -29.39 10.52
CA GLY A 196 -10.28 -29.31 10.40
C GLY A 196 -10.80 -28.00 9.81
N ARG A 197 -9.94 -27.07 9.39
CA ARG A 197 -10.37 -25.81 8.75
C ARG A 197 -10.78 -26.06 7.31
N ILE A 198 -11.94 -25.55 6.94
CA ILE A 198 -12.49 -25.64 5.60
C ILE A 198 -12.13 -24.37 4.83
N TYR A 199 -11.65 -24.54 3.60
CA TYR A 199 -11.27 -23.48 2.67
C TYR A 199 -12.24 -23.48 1.49
N ALA A 200 -12.95 -22.38 1.30
CA ALA A 200 -13.75 -22.09 0.11
C ALA A 200 -13.09 -20.89 -0.60
N LEU A 201 -12.30 -21.15 -1.64
CA LEU A 201 -11.44 -20.13 -2.25
C LEU A 201 -11.92 -19.77 -3.66
N SER A 202 -12.14 -18.49 -3.88
CA SER A 202 -12.49 -17.91 -5.18
C SER A 202 -11.25 -17.36 -5.90
N PRO A 203 -11.30 -17.22 -7.24
CA PRO A 203 -10.26 -16.51 -7.99
C PRO A 203 -10.06 -15.09 -7.42
N GLY A 204 -8.81 -14.73 -7.14
CA GLY A 204 -8.43 -13.45 -6.55
C GLY A 204 -8.21 -13.49 -5.03
N ASP A 205 -8.60 -14.58 -4.35
CA ASP A 205 -8.39 -14.70 -2.90
C ASP A 205 -6.90 -14.88 -2.56
N VAL A 206 -6.48 -14.27 -1.44
CA VAL A 206 -5.15 -14.43 -0.88
C VAL A 206 -5.27 -15.16 0.46
N VAL A 207 -4.69 -16.36 0.55
CA VAL A 207 -4.81 -17.23 1.72
C VAL A 207 -3.44 -17.69 2.21
N SER A 208 -3.33 -17.93 3.52
CA SER A 208 -2.15 -18.51 4.15
C SER A 208 -2.41 -19.99 4.41
N LEU A 209 -1.62 -20.86 3.80
CA LEU A 209 -1.77 -22.31 3.90
C LEU A 209 -0.48 -23.00 4.36
N PRO A 210 -0.59 -24.20 4.97
CA PRO A 210 0.56 -25.06 5.21
C PRO A 210 1.35 -25.31 3.92
N PRO A 211 2.68 -25.45 3.99
CA PRO A 211 3.55 -25.47 2.81
C PRO A 211 3.23 -26.62 1.86
N GLN A 212 2.86 -27.79 2.39
CA GLN A 212 2.48 -28.95 1.59
C GLN A 212 1.25 -28.67 0.72
N MET A 213 0.23 -28.02 1.29
CA MET A 213 -1.01 -27.68 0.58
C MET A 213 -0.75 -26.57 -0.45
N ALA A 214 0.00 -25.55 -0.07
CA ALA A 214 0.40 -24.46 -0.97
C ALA A 214 1.20 -24.98 -2.17
N ASP A 215 2.11 -25.94 -1.96
CA ASP A 215 2.89 -26.55 -3.04
C ASP A 215 2.04 -27.34 -4.02
N VAL A 216 0.98 -28.02 -3.57
CA VAL A 216 0.03 -28.72 -4.45
C VAL A 216 -0.73 -27.72 -5.34
N LEU A 217 -1.28 -26.66 -4.74
CA LEU A 217 -2.02 -25.63 -5.48
C LEU A 217 -1.13 -24.87 -6.46
N CYS A 218 0.14 -24.64 -6.12
CA CYS A 218 1.11 -24.02 -7.02
C CYS A 218 1.54 -24.97 -8.15
N LYS A 219 1.71 -26.27 -7.88
CA LYS A 219 2.06 -27.28 -8.91
C LYS A 219 0.95 -27.46 -9.94
N ASP A 220 -0.30 -27.40 -9.49
CA ASP A 220 -1.48 -27.52 -10.35
C ASP A 220 -1.80 -26.22 -11.12
N ASN A 221 -0.98 -25.17 -10.99
CA ASN A 221 -1.21 -23.82 -11.54
C ASN A 221 -2.53 -23.16 -11.07
N LYS A 222 -3.07 -23.56 -9.92
CA LYS A 222 -4.30 -22.99 -9.35
C LYS A 222 -4.03 -21.78 -8.45
N ALA A 223 -2.79 -21.62 -7.98
CA ALA A 223 -2.36 -20.52 -7.14
C ALA A 223 -0.89 -20.11 -7.39
N LEU A 224 -0.51 -18.89 -7.02
CA LEU A 224 0.88 -18.42 -7.02
C LEU A 224 1.37 -18.11 -5.61
N SER A 225 2.57 -18.57 -5.28
CA SER A 225 3.23 -18.24 -4.02
C SER A 225 3.72 -16.80 -4.01
N ILE A 226 3.29 -16.04 -3.00
CA ILE A 226 3.75 -14.68 -2.74
C ILE A 226 4.92 -14.74 -1.75
N ARG A 227 6.07 -14.23 -2.17
CA ARG A 227 7.22 -14.02 -1.28
C ARG A 227 7.27 -12.55 -0.88
N LEU A 228 6.97 -12.28 0.39
CA LEU A 228 7.20 -10.97 0.97
C LEU A 228 8.71 -10.77 1.09
N ARG A 229 9.27 -9.85 0.29
CA ARG A 229 10.65 -9.41 0.47
C ARG A 229 10.68 -8.56 1.74
N LYS A 230 11.55 -8.93 2.69
CA LYS A 230 11.86 -8.13 3.87
C LYS A 230 12.66 -6.89 3.47
#